data_AF-A0A4V5ZYD4-F1
#
_entry.id   AF-A0A4V5ZYD4-F1
#
_cell.length_a   1.000
_cell.length_b   1.000
_cell.length_c   1.000
_cell.angle_alpha   90.00
_cell.angle_beta   90.00
_cell.angle_gamma   90.00
#
_symmetry.space_group_name_H-M   'P 1'
#
loop_
_entity.id
_entity.type
_entity.pdbx_description
1 polymer ?
#
loop_
_entity_poly.entity_id
_entity_poly.type
_entity_poly.pdbx_seq_one_letter_code
_entity_poly.pdbx_strand_id
1 'polypeptide(L)'
;MLQILEFHGELLRCVNITEGTHQNKEVFIPRTKLVFGTGQYDRCEKFSRIQFPVRLAFAITINKSQGQTLQRVGLYFSGDQCFAHGQLYVAFSRVRHLGAIRILNLA
;
A
#
# COMPACT_ATOMS: atom_id res chain seq x y z
N MET A 1 2.16 -3.64 -10.99
CA MET A 1 1.95 -4.46 -9.77
C MET A 1 2.98 -5.58 -9.82
N LEU A 2 3.59 -5.91 -8.70
CA LEU A 2 4.60 -6.97 -8.63
C LEU A 2 3.98 -8.21 -7.97
N GLN A 3 4.15 -9.37 -8.60
CA GLN A 3 3.82 -10.67 -8.01
C GLN A 3 5.09 -11.26 -7.41
N ILE A 4 5.03 -11.69 -6.16
CA ILE A 4 6.14 -12.38 -5.50
C ILE A 4 6.16 -13.83 -6.00
N LEU A 5 7.31 -14.27 -6.50
CA LEU A 5 7.53 -15.65 -6.91
C LEU A 5 8.13 -16.45 -5.75
N GLU A 6 9.24 -15.97 -5.19
CA GLU A 6 10.03 -16.70 -4.20
C GLU A 6 10.67 -15.76 -3.18
N PHE A 7 10.77 -16.23 -1.93
CA PHE A 7 11.50 -15.57 -0.86
C PHE A 7 12.89 -16.21 -0.74
N HIS A 8 13.92 -15.46 -1.10
CA HIS A 8 15.31 -15.81 -0.79
C HIS A 8 15.75 -14.95 0.39
N GLY A 9 16.55 -15.48 1.32
CA GLY A 9 16.78 -14.88 2.65
C GLY A 9 16.91 -13.34 2.67
N GLU A 10 17.74 -12.78 1.78
CA GLU A 10 17.96 -11.34 1.64
C GLU A 10 17.28 -10.68 0.41
N LEU A 11 16.70 -11.49 -0.50
CA LEU A 11 16.16 -11.03 -1.78
C LEU A 11 14.75 -11.56 -2.01
N LEU A 12 13.84 -10.67 -2.37
CA LEU A 12 12.53 -11.01 -2.90
C LEU A 12 12.59 -11.07 -4.41
N ARG A 13 12.27 -12.23 -5.00
CA ARG A 13 12.12 -12.38 -6.44
C ARG A 13 10.68 -12.10 -6.83
N CYS A 14 10.48 -11.09 -7.66
CA CYS A 14 9.18 -10.65 -8.11
C CYS A 14 9.12 -10.57 -9.63
N VAL A 15 7.92 -10.72 -10.20
CA VAL A 15 7.66 -10.46 -11.62
C VAL A 15 6.66 -9.32 -11.77
N ASN A 16 6.87 -8.48 -12.76
CA ASN A 16 5.94 -7.41 -13.08
C ASN A 16 4.75 -7.95 -13.90
N ILE A 17 3.56 -7.87 -13.30
CA ILE A 17 2.31 -8.31 -13.93
C ILE A 17 1.48 -7.15 -14.51
N THR A 18 1.97 -5.91 -14.44
CA THR A 18 1.27 -4.78 -15.08
C THR A 18 1.47 -4.78 -16.58
N GLU A 19 0.39 -4.53 -17.30
CA GLU A 19 0.38 -4.26 -18.74
C GLU A 19 1.21 -3.00 -19.03
N GLY A 20 2.20 -3.13 -19.92
CA GLY A 20 3.09 -2.03 -20.30
C GLY A 20 4.49 -2.48 -20.70
N THR A 21 5.41 -1.50 -20.80
CA THR A 21 6.78 -1.68 -21.29
C THR A 21 7.67 -2.62 -20.46
N HIS A 22 7.25 -2.97 -19.25
CA HIS A 22 8.00 -3.82 -18.33
C HIS A 22 7.23 -5.08 -17.92
N GLN A 23 6.23 -5.48 -18.70
CA GLN A 23 5.48 -6.71 -18.47
C GLN A 23 6.41 -7.94 -18.46
N ASN A 24 6.16 -8.86 -17.53
CA ASN A 24 6.93 -10.10 -17.33
C ASN A 24 8.42 -9.91 -17.01
N LYS A 25 8.85 -8.68 -16.68
CA LYS A 25 10.22 -8.43 -16.24
C LYS A 25 10.40 -8.87 -14.80
N GLU A 26 11.45 -9.64 -14.55
CA GLU A 26 11.88 -10.01 -13.20
C GLU A 26 12.54 -8.83 -12.48
N VAL A 27 12.20 -8.66 -11.20
CA VAL A 27 12.69 -7.62 -10.32
C VAL A 27 13.09 -8.27 -8.99
N PHE A 28 14.29 -7.95 -8.53
CA PHE A 28 14.80 -8.38 -7.23
C PHE A 28 14.72 -7.22 -6.23
N ILE A 29 14.10 -7.45 -5.08
CA ILE A 29 13.94 -6.44 -4.03
C ILE A 29 14.74 -6.88 -2.80
N PRO A 30 15.80 -6.16 -2.41
CA PRO A 30 16.57 -6.49 -1.21
C PRO A 30 15.86 -6.02 0.08
N ARG A 31 16.28 -6.59 1.21
CA ARG A 31 15.97 -5.99 2.52
C ARG A 31 16.64 -4.62 2.63
N THR A 32 15.87 -3.60 3.01
CA THR A 32 16.37 -2.24 3.18
C THR A 32 16.49 -1.91 4.66
N LYS A 33 17.63 -1.36 5.08
CA LYS A 33 17.83 -0.81 6.43
C LYS A 33 17.27 0.60 6.48
N LEU A 34 16.23 0.80 7.29
CA LEU A 34 15.63 2.09 7.58
C LEU A 34 16.11 2.55 8.95
N VAL A 35 16.73 3.73 9.03
CA VAL A 35 17.21 4.33 10.28
C VAL A 35 16.33 5.51 10.63
N PHE A 36 15.87 5.56 11.88
CA PHE A 36 15.00 6.60 12.42
C PHE A 36 15.74 7.35 13.54
N GLY A 37 15.42 8.62 13.76
CA GLY A 37 16.09 9.43 14.79
C GLY A 37 17.28 10.26 14.30
N THR A 38 17.30 10.72 13.04
CA THR A 38 18.43 11.44 12.42
C THR A 38 18.30 12.97 12.38
N GLY A 39 17.21 13.53 12.91
CA GLY A 39 17.02 14.99 12.96
C GLY A 39 17.82 15.67 14.07
N GLN A 40 18.32 16.90 13.82
CA GLN A 40 19.05 17.70 14.82
C GLN A 40 18.24 18.01 16.10
N TYR A 41 16.92 17.85 16.08
CA TYR A 41 16.01 18.07 17.21
C TYR A 41 15.37 16.78 17.76
N ASP A 42 15.78 15.62 17.26
CA ASP A 42 15.18 14.35 17.66
C ASP A 42 15.82 13.87 18.97
N ARG A 43 15.08 13.98 20.08
CA ARG A 43 15.50 13.51 21.41
C ARG A 43 15.35 11.99 21.60
N CYS A 44 14.94 11.28 20.56
CA CYS A 44 14.74 9.83 20.60
C CYS A 44 16.03 9.06 20.34
N GLU A 45 16.18 7.90 20.99
CA GLU A 45 17.25 6.97 20.67
C GLU A 45 17.15 6.47 19.22
N LYS A 46 18.30 6.32 18.57
CA LYS A 46 18.38 5.85 17.18
C LYS A 46 17.96 4.39 17.12
N PHE A 47 16.92 4.09 16.37
CA PHE A 47 16.52 2.72 16.07
C PHE A 47 16.61 2.45 14.56
N SER A 48 16.98 1.22 14.21
CA SER A 48 17.02 0.79 12.82
C SER A 48 16.17 -0.45 12.60
N ARG A 49 15.51 -0.51 11.45
CA ARG A 49 14.70 -1.65 11.03
C ARG A 49 15.22 -2.17 9.69
N ILE A 50 15.53 -3.46 9.63
CA ILE A 50 15.85 -4.15 8.37
C ILE A 50 14.61 -4.93 7.96
N GLN A 51 13.98 -4.54 6.86
CA GLN A 51 12.79 -5.21 6.33
C GLN A 51 12.75 -5.12 4.81
N PHE A 52 12.01 -6.01 4.17
CA PHE A 52 11.66 -5.80 2.77
C PHE A 52 10.72 -4.60 2.64
N PRO A 53 10.89 -3.73 1.63
CA PRO A 53 10.03 -2.58 1.38
C PRO A 53 8.70 -3.00 0.71
N VAL A 54 8.05 -4.04 1.24
CA VAL A 54 6.76 -4.55 0.75
C VAL A 54 5.76 -4.60 1.90
N ARG A 55 4.48 -4.45 1.58
CA ARG A 55 3.37 -4.57 2.53
C ARG A 55 2.20 -5.24 1.82
N LEU A 56 1.49 -6.13 2.51
CA LEU A 56 0.23 -6.66 2.02
C LEU A 56 -0.74 -5.48 1.81
N ALA A 57 -1.23 -5.34 0.57
CA ALA A 57 -2.00 -4.16 0.16
C ALA A 57 -3.34 -4.51 -0.50
N PHE A 58 -3.83 -5.74 -0.33
CA PHE A 58 -5.15 -6.13 -0.85
C PHE A 58 -6.28 -5.32 -0.20
N ALA A 59 -6.19 -5.11 1.12
CA ALA A 59 -7.03 -4.18 1.87
C ALA A 59 -6.13 -3.17 2.58
N ILE A 60 -6.45 -1.88 2.42
CA ILE A 60 -5.77 -0.78 3.09
C ILE A 60 -6.81 0.10 3.77
N THR A 61 -6.46 0.65 4.93
CA THR A 61 -7.33 1.64 5.61
C THR A 61 -7.42 2.92 4.78
N ILE A 62 -8.55 3.62 4.86
CA ILE A 62 -8.78 4.91 4.18
C ILE A 62 -7.63 5.89 4.43
N ASN A 63 -7.19 6.05 5.68
CA ASN A 63 -6.10 6.97 6.03
C ASN A 63 -4.77 6.63 5.32
N LYS A 64 -4.48 5.34 5.10
CA LYS A 64 -3.27 4.91 4.39
C LYS A 64 -3.39 5.08 2.87
N SER A 65 -4.61 5.10 2.33
CA SER A 65 -4.86 5.35 0.91
C SER A 65 -4.69 6.83 0.52
N GLN A 66 -4.70 7.75 1.49
CA GLN A 66 -4.59 9.19 1.22
C GLN A 66 -3.32 9.51 0.44
N GLY A 67 -3.46 10.28 -0.64
CA GLY A 67 -2.36 10.62 -1.56
C GLY A 67 -2.13 9.58 -2.67
N GLN A 68 -2.77 8.41 -2.62
CA GLN A 68 -2.65 7.39 -3.67
C GLN A 68 -3.75 7.55 -4.73
N THR A 69 -3.45 7.13 -5.97
CA THR A 69 -4.44 6.94 -7.04
C THR A 69 -4.58 5.44 -7.29
N LEU A 70 -5.81 4.94 -7.20
CA LEU A 70 -6.16 3.53 -7.33
C LEU A 70 -7.02 3.32 -8.58
N GLN A 71 -6.78 2.23 -9.30
CA GLN A 71 -7.52 1.94 -10.53
C GLN A 71 -8.94 1.42 -10.26
N ARG A 72 -9.11 0.59 -9.23
CA ARG A 72 -10.39 0.05 -8.77
C ARG A 72 -10.34 -0.12 -7.26
N VAL A 73 -11.46 0.13 -6.58
CA VAL A 73 -11.55 0.06 -5.12
C VAL A 73 -12.86 -0.60 -4.70
N GLY A 74 -12.75 -1.59 -3.82
CA GLY A 74 -13.88 -2.05 -2.99
C GLY A 74 -13.86 -1.28 -1.67
N LEU A 75 -14.91 -0.54 -1.37
CA LEU A 75 -15.07 0.16 -0.09
C LEU A 75 -15.95 -0.68 0.83
N TYR A 76 -15.37 -1.05 1.96
CA TYR A 76 -16.05 -1.82 3.00
C TYR A 76 -16.15 -0.97 4.27
N PHE A 77 -17.37 -0.89 4.81
CA PHE A 77 -17.67 -0.25 6.08
C PHE A 77 -18.15 -1.33 7.05
N SER A 78 -17.43 -1.50 8.16
CA SER A 78 -17.90 -2.39 9.23
C SER A 78 -18.98 -1.68 10.04
N GLY A 79 -20.25 -2.06 9.87
CA GLY A 79 -21.37 -1.54 10.67
C GLY A 79 -21.78 -0.10 10.34
N ASP A 80 -22.23 0.65 11.36
CA ASP A 80 -22.68 2.03 11.23
C ASP A 80 -21.50 3.01 11.18
N GLN A 81 -21.10 3.37 9.96
CA GLN A 81 -20.38 4.60 9.56
C GLN A 81 -18.85 4.59 9.42
N CYS A 82 -18.40 5.56 8.61
CA CYS A 82 -17.07 6.15 8.63
C CYS A 82 -16.79 6.78 9.99
N PHE A 83 -15.76 6.31 10.70
CA PHE A 83 -15.40 6.75 12.05
C PHE A 83 -15.12 8.27 12.17
N ALA A 84 -14.69 8.93 11.09
CA ALA A 84 -14.35 10.35 11.11
C ALA A 84 -14.86 11.10 9.87
N HIS A 85 -15.10 12.40 10.05
CA HIS A 85 -15.49 13.31 8.97
C HIS A 85 -14.45 13.31 7.84
N GLY A 86 -14.92 13.29 6.60
CA GLY A 86 -14.07 13.33 5.41
C GLY A 86 -13.43 12.00 5.00
N GLN A 87 -13.56 10.92 5.77
CA GLN A 87 -13.02 9.61 5.37
C GLN A 87 -13.67 9.08 4.09
N LEU A 88 -15.00 9.25 3.95
CA LEU A 88 -15.71 8.89 2.73
C LEU A 88 -15.17 9.67 1.53
N TYR A 89 -14.95 10.98 1.69
CA TYR A 89 -14.38 11.81 0.63
C TYR A 89 -12.96 11.37 0.25
N VAL A 90 -12.12 11.07 1.23
CA VAL A 90 -10.76 10.55 0.99
C VAL A 90 -10.85 9.25 0.19
N ALA A 91 -11.74 8.34 0.57
CA ALA A 91 -11.93 7.06 -0.10
C ALA A 91 -12.40 7.21 -1.56
N PHE A 92 -13.42 8.04 -1.80
CA PHE A 92 -13.98 8.25 -3.14
C PHE A 92 -13.00 9.00 -4.07
N SER A 93 -12.23 9.93 -3.53
CA SER A 93 -11.21 10.68 -4.29
C SER A 93 -9.98 9.84 -4.67
N ARG A 94 -9.88 8.56 -4.27
CA ARG A 94 -8.75 7.71 -4.67
C ARG A 94 -8.87 7.17 -6.08
N VAL A 95 -10.07 7.14 -6.67
CA VAL A 95 -10.29 6.63 -8.03
C VAL A 95 -10.55 7.75 -9.03
N ARG A 96 -10.34 7.46 -10.32
CA ARG A 96 -10.57 8.41 -11.42
C ARG A 96 -11.98 8.37 -12.00
N HIS A 97 -12.68 7.25 -11.87
CA HIS A 97 -14.00 7.03 -12.48
C HIS A 97 -14.95 6.44 -11.45
N LEU A 98 -16.20 6.90 -11.44
CA LEU A 98 -17.21 6.43 -10.48
C LEU A 98 -17.46 4.91 -10.59
N GLY A 99 -17.48 4.37 -11.81
CA GLY A 99 -17.65 2.93 -12.06
C GLY A 99 -16.51 2.05 -11.55
N ALA A 100 -15.41 2.64 -11.08
CA ALA A 100 -14.29 1.93 -10.48
C ALA A 100 -14.42 1.74 -8.96
N ILE A 101 -15.48 2.27 -8.33
CA ILE A 101 -15.81 2.06 -6.92
C ILE A 101 -16.93 1.03 -6.81
N ARG A 102 -16.78 0.07 -5.91
CA ARG A 102 -17.91 -0.73 -5.42
C ARG A 102 -17.99 -0.63 -3.91
N ILE A 103 -19.18 -0.31 -3.40
CA ILE A 103 -19.47 -0.37 -1.98
C ILE A 103 -19.87 -1.83 -1.68
N LEU A 104 -19.13 -2.47 -0.79
CA LEU A 104 -19.33 -3.84 -0.38
C LEU A 104 -20.14 -3.82 0.92
N ASN A 105 -21.44 -4.03 0.85
CA ASN A 105 -22.28 -4.30 2.01
C ASN A 105 -22.29 -5.83 2.24
N LEU A 106 -21.89 -6.27 3.43
CA LEU A 106 -22.29 -7.59 3.93
C LEU A 106 -23.65 -7.37 4.59
N ALA A 107 -24.70 -7.86 3.93
CA ALA A 107 -26.01 -8.02 4.55
C ALA A 107 -25.93 -9.06 5.69
#